data_AF-A0A9P5QWM0-F1
#
_entry.id   AF-A0A9P5QWM0-F1
#
_cell.length_a   1.000
_cell.length_b   1.000
_cell.length_c   1.000
_cell.angle_alpha   90.00
_cell.angle_beta   90.00
_cell.angle_gamma   90.00
#
_symmetry.space_group_name_H-M   'P 1'
#
loop_
_entity.id
_entity.type
_entity.pdbx_description
1 polymer ?
#
loop_
_entity_poly.entity_id
_entity_poly.type
_entity_poly.pdbx_seq_one_letter_code
_entity_poly.pdbx_strand_id
1 'polypeptide(L)'
;MFSSGAISRTWKAAAVKAPLRTFSQATVASSARKVQMSNFEKDQHINYQRIEDNLAIVRKRQVFYLVPLNQPMTLAEKIVYGHLDDAHNQDIERGKSYLKLRPDRVACQDATAQMALLQFMSAGLPNVAVPSTVHCDHLIEAQLGGAKDLSRAKDINKE
;
A
#
# COMPACT_ATOMS: atom_id res chain seq x y z
N MET A 1 -7.58 -59.50 37.55
CA MET A 1 -8.71 -58.71 36.99
C MET A 1 -8.71 -57.33 37.63
N PHE A 2 -8.04 -56.35 37.02
CA PHE A 2 -8.23 -54.93 37.35
C PHE A 2 -8.17 -54.16 36.02
N SER A 3 -9.33 -53.67 35.60
CA SER A 3 -9.51 -52.86 34.40
C SER A 3 -9.28 -51.40 34.79
N SER A 4 -8.29 -50.74 34.20
CA SER A 4 -8.07 -49.30 34.34
C SER A 4 -8.65 -48.61 33.11
N GLY A 5 -9.80 -47.95 33.28
CA GLY A 5 -10.50 -47.23 32.22
C GLY A 5 -9.84 -45.88 31.94
N ALA A 6 -9.35 -45.69 30.72
CA ALA A 6 -8.88 -44.39 30.23
C ALA A 6 -10.08 -43.50 29.85
N ILE A 7 -10.25 -42.39 30.56
CA ILE A 7 -11.26 -41.35 30.25
C ILE A 7 -10.69 -40.46 29.15
N SER A 8 -11.15 -40.63 27.90
CA SER A 8 -10.82 -39.70 26.81
C SER A 8 -11.70 -38.44 26.92
N ARG A 9 -11.09 -37.28 27.17
CA ARG A 9 -11.76 -35.97 27.05
C ARG A 9 -11.52 -35.45 25.64
N THR A 10 -12.52 -35.60 24.77
CA THR A 10 -12.52 -34.97 23.44
C THR A 10 -12.99 -33.52 23.58
N TRP A 11 -12.11 -32.56 23.34
CA TRP A 11 -12.49 -31.15 23.21
C TRP A 11 -13.04 -30.94 21.79
N LYS A 12 -14.36 -30.86 21.64
CA LYS A 12 -14.96 -30.33 20.41
C LYS A 12 -14.78 -28.82 20.41
N ALA A 13 -13.82 -28.32 19.61
CA ALA A 13 -13.72 -26.90 19.30
C ALA A 13 -15.00 -26.47 18.56
N ALA A 14 -15.83 -25.67 19.21
CA ALA A 14 -16.99 -25.04 18.58
C ALA A 14 -16.49 -23.96 17.62
N ALA A 15 -16.67 -24.18 16.32
CA ALA A 15 -16.39 -23.17 15.31
C ALA A 15 -17.42 -22.04 15.42
N VAL A 16 -17.04 -20.94 16.06
CA VAL A 16 -17.81 -19.69 16.06
C VAL A 16 -17.70 -19.09 14.66
N LYS A 17 -18.75 -19.25 13.84
CA LYS A 17 -18.91 -18.51 12.58
C LYS A 17 -19.23 -17.05 12.92
N ALA A 18 -18.21 -16.21 12.98
CA ALA A 18 -18.39 -14.77 13.02
C ALA A 18 -19.05 -14.29 11.71
N PRO A 19 -20.08 -13.42 11.75
CA PRO A 19 -20.69 -12.91 10.54
C PRO A 19 -19.70 -12.01 9.80
N LEU A 20 -19.40 -12.36 8.55
CA LEU A 20 -18.66 -11.52 7.61
C LEU A 20 -19.46 -10.23 7.37
N ARG A 21 -19.10 -9.16 8.08
CA ARG A 21 -19.59 -7.80 7.79
C ARG A 21 -19.09 -7.40 6.41
N THR A 22 -19.94 -7.57 5.40
CA THR A 22 -19.72 -7.07 4.05
C THR A 22 -20.01 -5.57 4.05
N PHE A 23 -18.98 -4.75 4.30
CA PHE A 23 -19.05 -3.33 3.98
C PHE A 23 -18.96 -3.17 2.46
N SER A 24 -20.12 -3.14 1.82
CA SER A 24 -20.26 -2.69 0.43
C SER A 24 -19.94 -1.19 0.40
N GLN A 25 -18.76 -0.82 -0.10
CA GLN A 25 -18.53 0.56 -0.55
C GLN A 25 -19.41 0.81 -1.77
N ALA A 26 -20.09 1.95 -1.77
CA ALA A 26 -20.80 2.44 -2.95
C ALA A 26 -19.83 2.44 -4.14
N THR A 27 -20.25 1.82 -5.25
CA THR A 27 -19.65 2.07 -6.56
C THR A 27 -19.71 3.57 -6.79
N VAL A 28 -18.55 4.21 -6.84
CA VAL A 28 -18.48 5.62 -7.23
C VAL A 28 -18.88 5.60 -8.69
N ALA A 29 -20.07 6.10 -9.02
CA ALA A 29 -20.36 6.38 -10.43
C ALA A 29 -19.25 7.34 -10.88
N SER A 30 -18.43 6.90 -11.82
CA SER A 30 -17.23 7.58 -12.29
C SER A 30 -17.57 8.99 -12.80
N SER A 31 -17.60 9.95 -11.89
CA SER A 31 -17.54 11.34 -12.26
C SER A 31 -16.12 11.56 -12.75
N ALA A 32 -15.96 11.82 -14.04
CA ALA A 32 -14.70 12.19 -14.70
C ALA A 32 -14.18 13.57 -14.21
N ARG A 33 -14.27 13.82 -12.90
CA ARG A 33 -13.82 15.05 -12.28
C ARG A 33 -12.31 14.94 -12.11
N LYS A 34 -11.60 15.74 -12.90
CA LYS A 34 -10.16 15.93 -12.75
C LYS A 34 -9.90 16.63 -11.42
N VAL A 35 -9.51 15.87 -10.42
CA VAL A 35 -9.10 16.37 -9.10
C VAL A 35 -7.59 16.26 -9.00
N GLN A 36 -6.94 17.36 -8.64
CA GLN A 36 -5.49 17.41 -8.44
C GLN A 36 -5.07 16.51 -7.27
N MET A 37 -3.88 15.91 -7.36
CA MET A 37 -3.34 15.06 -6.30
C MET A 37 -2.96 15.88 -5.05
N SER A 38 -2.36 17.05 -5.26
CA SER A 38 -1.98 17.97 -4.19
C SER A 38 -1.94 19.42 -4.69
N ASN A 39 -1.78 20.38 -3.77
CA ASN A 39 -1.59 21.79 -4.10
C ASN A 39 -0.26 22.08 -4.81
N PHE A 40 0.72 21.18 -4.69
CA PHE A 40 2.06 21.33 -5.27
C PHE A 40 2.13 20.79 -6.71
N GLU A 41 1.36 19.75 -7.02
CA GLU A 41 1.41 19.04 -8.29
C GLU A 41 0.17 19.34 -9.15
N LYS A 42 0.07 20.58 -9.67
CA LYS A 42 -1.13 21.09 -10.37
C LYS A 42 -1.53 20.29 -11.61
N ASP A 43 -0.56 19.66 -12.28
CA ASP A 43 -0.77 18.91 -13.51
C ASP A 43 -1.08 17.42 -13.25
N GLN A 44 -0.90 16.96 -12.00
CA GLN A 44 -1.11 15.57 -11.62
C GLN A 44 -2.49 15.38 -11.00
N HIS A 45 -3.21 14.37 -11.49
CA HIS A 45 -4.61 14.15 -11.15
C HIS A 45 -4.84 12.75 -10.59
N ILE A 46 -5.78 12.62 -9.67
CA ILE A 46 -6.14 11.33 -9.08
C ILE A 46 -6.91 10.49 -10.10
N ASN A 47 -6.42 9.28 -10.38
CA ASN A 47 -6.99 8.39 -11.39
C ASN A 47 -7.79 7.24 -10.74
N TYR A 48 -8.97 7.56 -10.21
CA TYR A 48 -9.87 6.54 -9.67
C TYR A 48 -10.39 5.58 -10.75
N GLN A 49 -10.52 6.04 -11.99
CA GLN A 49 -11.01 5.20 -13.10
C GLN A 49 -10.10 4.00 -13.32
N ARG A 50 -8.78 4.21 -13.37
CA ARG A 50 -7.80 3.12 -13.51
C ARG A 50 -7.93 2.09 -12.38
N ILE A 51 -8.15 2.53 -11.15
CA ILE A 51 -8.33 1.65 -10.00
C ILE A 51 -9.60 0.81 -10.18
N GLU A 52 -10.72 1.44 -10.57
CA GLU A 52 -11.97 0.73 -10.80
C GLU A 52 -11.88 -0.28 -11.95
N ASP A 53 -11.23 0.09 -13.05
CA ASP A 53 -11.02 -0.79 -14.21
C ASP A 53 -10.19 -2.03 -13.82
N ASN A 54 -9.08 -1.81 -13.12
CA ASN A 54 -8.24 -2.88 -12.59
C ASN A 54 -9.00 -3.79 -11.62
N LEU A 55 -9.81 -3.21 -10.73
CA LEU A 55 -10.62 -3.98 -9.80
C LEU A 55 -11.73 -4.76 -10.49
N ALA A 56 -12.33 -4.23 -11.56
CA ALA A 56 -13.30 -4.96 -12.36
C ALA A 56 -12.67 -6.20 -13.00
N ILE A 57 -11.44 -6.08 -13.50
CA ILE A 57 -10.68 -7.22 -14.06
C ILE A 57 -10.37 -8.25 -12.98
N VAL A 58 -9.82 -7.82 -11.83
CA VAL A 58 -9.46 -8.73 -10.73
C VAL A 58 -10.68 -9.44 -10.15
N ARG A 59 -11.82 -8.75 -10.01
CA ARG A 59 -13.09 -9.36 -9.59
C ARG A 59 -13.54 -10.43 -10.58
N LYS A 60 -13.47 -10.17 -11.89
CA LYS A 60 -13.81 -11.17 -12.92
C LYS A 60 -12.90 -12.39 -12.85
N ARG A 61 -11.60 -12.21 -12.58
CA ARG A 61 -10.61 -13.30 -12.45
C ARG A 61 -10.83 -14.17 -11.21
N GLN A 62 -11.14 -13.56 -10.06
CA GLN A 62 -11.47 -14.29 -8.82
C GLN A 62 -12.71 -15.18 -8.96
N VAL A 63 -13.60 -14.88 -9.91
CA VAL A 63 -14.76 -15.71 -10.21
C VAL A 63 -14.39 -16.93 -11.07
N PHE A 64 -13.28 -16.88 -11.82
CA PHE A 64 -12.90 -17.89 -12.81
C PHE A 64 -11.85 -18.90 -12.33
N TYR A 65 -10.85 -18.48 -11.55
CA TYR A 65 -9.85 -19.38 -10.97
C TYR A 65 -10.27 -19.79 -9.56
N LEU A 66 -10.03 -21.07 -9.21
CA LEU A 66 -10.37 -21.85 -7.99
C LEU A 66 -9.97 -21.22 -6.62
N VAL A 67 -10.20 -19.93 -6.41
CA VAL A 67 -10.29 -19.30 -5.09
C VAL A 67 -11.72 -19.58 -4.61
N PRO A 68 -11.94 -20.06 -3.37
CA PRO A 68 -13.28 -20.36 -2.88
C PRO A 68 -14.20 -19.15 -3.09
N LEU A 69 -15.10 -19.33 -4.06
CA LEU A 69 -16.24 -18.52 -4.47
C LEU A 69 -16.40 -17.19 -3.73
N ASN A 70 -16.26 -16.07 -4.46
CA ASN A 70 -16.89 -14.80 -4.07
C ASN A 70 -16.41 -14.21 -2.73
N GLN A 71 -15.13 -14.41 -2.37
CA GLN A 71 -14.62 -13.79 -1.17
C GLN A 71 -14.52 -12.26 -1.36
N PRO A 72 -15.20 -11.46 -0.52
CA PRO A 72 -15.11 -10.01 -0.62
C PRO A 72 -13.67 -9.55 -0.40
N MET A 73 -13.14 -8.75 -1.33
CA MET A 73 -11.83 -8.12 -1.17
C MET A 73 -11.86 -7.13 0.00
N THR A 74 -10.83 -7.19 0.82
CA THR A 74 -10.56 -6.19 1.85
C THR A 74 -10.23 -4.84 1.22
N LEU A 75 -10.29 -3.76 1.99
CA LEU A 75 -9.90 -2.43 1.49
C LEU A 75 -8.44 -2.40 1.02
N ALA A 76 -7.54 -3.04 1.77
CA ALA A 76 -6.13 -3.15 1.40
C ALA A 76 -5.96 -3.84 0.05
N GLU A 77 -6.66 -4.95 -0.19
CA GLU A 77 -6.64 -5.64 -1.47
C GLU A 77 -7.21 -4.78 -2.61
N LYS A 78 -8.28 -4.03 -2.36
CA LYS A 78 -8.82 -3.12 -3.38
C LYS A 78 -7.81 -2.04 -3.77
N ILE A 79 -7.11 -1.47 -2.80
CA ILE A 79 -6.09 -0.46 -3.07
C ILE A 79 -4.90 -1.12 -3.79
N VAL A 80 -4.35 -2.22 -3.27
CA VAL A 80 -3.17 -2.88 -3.85
C VAL A 80 -3.47 -3.43 -5.25
N TYR A 81 -4.57 -4.16 -5.44
CA TYR A 81 -4.94 -4.71 -6.75
C TYR A 81 -5.37 -3.64 -7.74
N GLY A 82 -5.88 -2.50 -7.26
CA GLY A 82 -6.15 -1.32 -8.07
C GLY A 82 -4.89 -0.72 -8.72
N HIS A 83 -3.72 -0.89 -8.10
CA HIS A 83 -2.44 -0.34 -8.57
C HIS A 83 -1.57 -1.37 -9.30
N LEU A 84 -2.13 -2.50 -9.73
CA LEU A 84 -1.39 -3.45 -10.56
C LEU A 84 -0.95 -2.82 -11.88
N ASP A 85 0.22 -3.23 -12.36
CA ASP A 85 0.70 -2.86 -13.69
C ASP A 85 -0.04 -3.66 -14.78
N ASP A 86 -0.23 -4.96 -14.56
CA ASP A 86 -0.99 -5.86 -15.42
C ASP A 86 -2.04 -6.64 -14.60
N ALA A 87 -3.27 -6.12 -14.56
CA ALA A 87 -4.37 -6.75 -13.84
C ALA A 87 -4.86 -8.07 -14.47
N HIS A 88 -4.53 -8.34 -15.74
CA HIS A 88 -4.99 -9.54 -16.46
C HIS A 88 -4.13 -10.76 -16.18
N ASN A 89 -2.81 -10.59 -16.21
CA ASN A 89 -1.88 -11.72 -16.15
C ASN A 89 -1.14 -11.86 -14.82
N GLN A 90 -1.21 -10.86 -13.93
CA GLN A 90 -0.53 -10.94 -12.63
C GLN A 90 -1.05 -12.11 -11.80
N ASP A 91 -0.15 -12.94 -11.29
CA ASP A 91 -0.47 -13.97 -10.31
C ASP A 91 -0.73 -13.33 -8.93
N ILE A 92 -1.79 -13.79 -8.26
CA ILE A 92 -2.29 -13.20 -7.01
C ILE A 92 -2.51 -14.31 -5.99
N GLU A 93 -1.50 -14.54 -5.15
CA GLU A 93 -1.57 -15.45 -4.03
C GLU A 93 -1.04 -14.77 -2.76
N ARG A 94 -1.90 -14.65 -1.75
CA ARG A 94 -1.56 -13.98 -0.48
C ARG A 94 -0.36 -14.66 0.17
N GLY A 95 0.67 -13.87 0.47
CA GLY A 95 1.88 -14.35 1.15
C GLY A 95 2.83 -15.17 0.28
N LYS A 96 2.56 -15.33 -1.03
CA LYS A 96 3.45 -16.06 -1.95
C LYS A 96 3.84 -15.25 -3.19
N SER A 97 2.87 -14.63 -3.85
CA SER A 97 3.11 -13.93 -5.12
C SER A 97 3.78 -12.58 -4.92
N TYR A 98 4.75 -12.23 -5.77
CA TYR A 98 5.30 -10.87 -5.86
C TYR A 98 4.47 -10.03 -6.84
N LEU A 99 3.93 -8.91 -6.35
CA LEU A 99 3.03 -8.06 -7.13
C LEU A 99 3.81 -6.94 -7.84
N LYS A 100 3.59 -6.80 -9.15
CA LYS A 100 4.10 -5.66 -9.92
C LYS A 100 3.11 -4.50 -9.79
N LEU A 101 3.53 -3.47 -9.07
CA LEU A 101 2.70 -2.32 -8.70
C LEU A 101 3.20 -1.03 -9.34
N ARG A 102 2.28 -0.08 -9.54
CA ARG A 102 2.56 1.29 -9.94
C ARG A 102 2.17 2.23 -8.80
N PRO A 103 3.09 2.58 -7.90
CA PRO A 103 2.82 3.57 -6.87
C PRO A 103 2.60 4.96 -7.51
N ASP A 104 1.69 5.74 -6.92
CA ASP A 104 1.33 7.07 -7.44
C ASP A 104 2.33 8.17 -7.07
N ARG A 105 3.04 8.02 -5.94
CA ARG A 105 4.05 8.98 -5.47
C ARG A 105 5.14 8.29 -4.64
N VAL A 106 6.28 8.97 -4.51
CA VAL A 106 7.38 8.58 -3.61
C VAL A 106 7.59 9.68 -2.57
N ALA A 107 7.82 9.30 -1.32
CA ALA A 107 8.23 10.23 -0.27
C ALA A 107 9.43 9.63 0.44
N CYS A 108 10.50 10.43 0.59
CA CYS A 108 11.71 10.03 1.27
C CYS A 108 11.96 10.94 2.48
N GLN A 109 12.48 10.34 3.55
CA GLN A 109 13.03 11.05 4.72
C GLN A 109 14.49 11.41 4.42
N ASP A 110 15.01 12.56 4.86
CA ASP A 110 16.40 13.00 4.67
C ASP A 110 17.46 11.91 4.95
N ALA A 111 17.34 11.20 6.07
CA ALA A 111 18.25 10.10 6.43
C ALA A 111 18.31 8.95 5.40
N THR A 112 17.25 8.76 4.60
CA THR A 112 17.17 7.73 3.56
C THR A 112 17.26 8.29 2.15
N ALA A 113 16.92 9.58 1.97
CA ALA A 113 16.85 10.26 0.70
C ALA A 113 18.23 10.43 0.08
N GLN A 114 19.27 10.68 0.89
CA GLN A 114 20.64 10.84 0.41
C GLN A 114 21.08 9.65 -0.45
N MET A 115 20.96 8.43 0.08
CA MET A 115 21.36 7.23 -0.66
C MET A 115 20.41 6.92 -1.84
N ALA A 116 19.10 7.15 -1.67
CA ALA A 116 18.14 6.96 -2.75
C ALA A 116 18.42 7.88 -3.95
N LEU A 117 18.76 9.15 -3.70
CA LEU A 117 19.12 10.13 -4.72
C LEU A 117 20.44 9.77 -5.41
N LEU A 118 21.45 9.32 -4.65
CA LEU A 118 22.72 8.86 -5.24
C LEU A 118 22.53 7.67 -6.19
N GLN A 119 21.69 6.71 -5.79
CA GLN A 119 21.34 5.58 -6.65
C GLN A 119 20.56 6.03 -7.88
N PHE A 120 19.63 6.98 -7.72
CA PHE A 120 18.88 7.56 -8.83
C PHE A 120 19.80 8.30 -9.83
N MET A 121 20.75 9.09 -9.35
CA MET A 121 21.76 9.74 -10.18
C MET A 121 22.63 8.71 -10.92
N SER A 122 23.03 7.64 -10.23
CA SER A 122 23.82 6.55 -10.81
C SER A 122 23.05 5.77 -11.89
N ALA A 123 21.71 5.75 -11.83
CA ALA A 123 20.87 5.15 -12.86
C ALA A 123 20.83 5.96 -14.17
N GLY A 124 21.36 7.19 -14.19
CA GLY A 124 21.46 8.02 -15.38
C GLY A 124 20.12 8.54 -15.92
N LEU A 125 19.07 8.54 -15.09
CA LEU A 125 17.74 9.04 -15.47
C LEU A 125 17.70 10.58 -15.34
N PRO A 126 17.14 11.30 -16.32
CA PRO A 126 17.14 12.77 -16.29
C PRO A 126 16.16 13.35 -15.27
N ASN A 127 15.03 12.67 -15.01
CA ASN A 127 13.95 13.14 -14.14
C ASN A 127 13.20 11.97 -13.50
N VAL A 128 12.58 12.21 -12.33
CA VAL A 128 11.73 11.23 -11.65
C VAL A 128 10.44 10.97 -12.43
N ALA A 129 9.96 9.72 -12.41
CA ALA A 129 8.79 9.31 -13.17
C ALA A 129 7.45 9.61 -12.48
N VAL A 130 7.45 9.74 -11.15
CA VAL A 130 6.27 10.03 -10.33
C VAL A 130 6.57 11.17 -9.35
N PRO A 131 5.56 11.92 -8.88
CA PRO A 131 5.75 12.95 -7.87
C PRO A 131 6.54 12.44 -6.68
N SER A 132 7.65 13.12 -6.37
CA SER A 132 8.61 12.68 -5.36
C SER A 132 8.92 13.84 -4.41
N THR A 133 8.85 13.60 -3.10
CA THR A 133 9.17 14.59 -2.06
C THR A 133 10.26 14.09 -1.12
N VAL A 134 11.13 14.99 -0.68
CA VAL A 134 12.10 14.74 0.39
C VAL A 134 11.74 15.62 1.58
N HIS A 135 11.63 15.01 2.76
CA HIS A 135 11.30 15.68 4.01
C HIS A 135 12.56 15.72 4.89
N CYS A 136 12.95 16.91 5.34
CA CYS A 136 14.14 17.10 6.19
C CYS A 136 13.72 17.19 7.66
N ASP A 137 13.58 16.05 8.30
CA ASP A 137 13.04 15.91 9.65
C ASP A 137 13.89 15.01 10.58
N HIS A 138 14.87 14.24 10.09
CA HIS A 138 15.66 13.34 10.96
C HIS A 138 16.96 13.97 11.46
N LEU A 139 17.50 14.98 10.76
CA LEU A 139 18.80 15.57 11.09
C LEU A 139 18.71 16.80 12.02
N ILE A 140 17.59 17.00 12.71
CA ILE A 140 17.40 18.08 13.68
C ILE A 140 17.50 17.52 15.10
N GLU A 141 18.64 17.74 15.74
CA GLU A 141 18.88 17.31 17.11
C GLU A 141 18.27 18.29 18.12
N ALA A 142 17.47 17.77 19.05
CA ALA A 142 16.86 18.54 20.13
C ALA A 142 17.88 18.80 21.26
N GLN A 143 18.14 20.08 21.57
CA GLN A 143 19.11 20.46 22.61
C GLN A 143 18.67 21.69 23.41
N LEU A 144 18.43 22.82 22.75
CA LEU A 144 18.18 24.12 23.39
C LEU A 144 16.75 24.66 23.15
N GLY A 145 16.00 24.04 22.24
CA GLY A 145 14.64 24.42 21.86
C GLY A 145 14.50 24.67 20.35
N GLY A 146 13.28 24.51 19.83
CA GLY A 146 13.02 24.34 18.40
C GLY A 146 13.65 25.39 17.47
N ALA A 147 13.54 26.69 17.77
CA ALA A 147 14.09 27.73 16.89
C ALA A 147 15.63 27.72 16.84
N LYS A 148 16.28 27.50 17.98
CA LYS A 148 17.75 27.44 18.08
C LYS A 148 18.28 26.15 17.46
N ASP A 149 17.61 25.03 17.74
CA ASP A 149 17.97 23.71 17.22
C ASP A 149 17.81 23.64 15.71
N LEU A 150 16.75 24.24 15.14
CA LEU A 150 16.57 24.33 13.69
C LEU A 150 17.64 25.20 13.02
N SER A 151 18.00 26.34 13.62
CA SER A 151 19.07 27.19 13.08
C SER A 151 20.40 26.42 13.07
N ARG A 152 20.73 25.77 14.18
CA ARG A 152 21.93 24.95 14.33
C ARG A 152 21.95 23.79 13.34
N ALA A 153 20.84 23.09 13.15
CA ALA A 153 20.75 21.99 12.20
C ALA A 153 20.97 22.44 10.74
N LYS A 154 20.50 23.65 10.38
CA LYS A 154 20.77 24.23 9.06
C LYS A 154 22.24 24.58 8.85
N ASP A 155 22.95 24.99 9.91
CA ASP A 155 24.37 25.32 9.82
C ASP A 155 25.26 24.06 9.79
N ILE A 156 24.94 23.05 10.60
CA ILE A 156 25.71 21.80 10.70
C ILE A 156 25.52 20.90 9.48
N ASN A 157 24.29 20.75 8.99
CA ASN A 157 23.96 19.82 7.90
C ASN A 157 23.91 20.52 6.54
N LYS A 158 24.64 21.65 6.40
CA LYS A 158 24.78 22.35 5.14
C LYS A 158 25.78 21.59 4.26
N GLU A 159 25.28 20.85 3.28
CA GLU A 159 26.07 20.36 2.14
C GLU A 159 26.38 21.51 1.16
#